data_AF-A0A661AB89-F1
#
_entry.id   AF-A0A661AB89-F1
#
_cell.length_a   1.000
_cell.length_b   1.000
_cell.length_c   1.000
_cell.angle_alpha   90.00
_cell.angle_beta   90.00
_cell.angle_gamma   90.00
#
_symmetry.space_group_name_H-M   'P 1'
#
loop_
_entity.id
_entity.type
_entity.pdbx_description
1 polymer ?
#
loop_
_entity_poly.entity_id
_entity_poly.type
_entity_poly.pdbx_seq_one_letter_code
_entity_poly.pdbx_strand_id
1 'polypeptide(L)'
;MRDTLVEGKLVHSIKEGEYTVRVTVWDMHSQRKGEVKKKIKVKIPRDFYLSSLRWRGKKKVGIRDTVRVEFDLLSRKRERIEWKITSEDGKLIKNGEGEIVAPVSGYTLVIPLDSLPEGKYTISVKCKDQERKREFEIEYPFFSSKRFLERADEMIYIAPRGFIEEMKRASPEERERMWKEFWKEKDPSPGTEKNEAEEEYFRRVDYANEHFGSPFMPGWKTDMGRVYIKLGEPDEIERHPFELDKPPYEIWYYYSKGITCIFVDKHNIGHYVLVSPRGL
;
A
#
# COMPACT_ATOMS: atom_id res chain seq x y z
N MET A 1 -29.48 -23.99 -19.73
CA MET A 1 -28.19 -24.18 -20.42
C MET A 1 -27.23 -23.17 -19.83
N ARG A 2 -26.05 -23.59 -19.37
CA ARG A 2 -24.99 -22.64 -18.98
C ARG A 2 -24.27 -22.25 -20.26
N ASP A 3 -24.28 -20.98 -20.60
CA ASP A 3 -23.45 -20.47 -21.69
C ASP A 3 -21.98 -20.64 -21.29
N THR A 4 -21.30 -21.61 -21.91
CA THR A 4 -19.87 -21.81 -21.70
C THR A 4 -19.12 -20.83 -22.58
N LEU A 5 -18.57 -19.77 -21.97
CA LEU A 5 -17.65 -18.86 -22.64
C LEU A 5 -16.28 -19.54 -22.78
N VAL A 6 -15.77 -19.65 -24.02
CA VAL A 6 -14.41 -20.13 -24.30
C VAL A 6 -13.61 -18.96 -24.84
N GLU A 7 -12.60 -18.51 -24.09
CA GLU A 7 -11.66 -17.47 -24.51
C GLU A 7 -10.34 -18.10 -24.96
N GLY A 8 -9.77 -17.56 -26.05
CA GLY A 8 -8.48 -18.00 -26.59
C GLY A 8 -7.73 -16.82 -27.22
N LYS A 9 -6.40 -16.87 -27.16
CA LYS A 9 -5.51 -15.85 -27.74
C LYS A 9 -4.61 -16.46 -28.81
N LEU A 10 -4.72 -15.98 -30.04
CA LEU A 10 -3.82 -16.32 -31.14
C LEU A 10 -2.91 -15.12 -31.44
N VAL A 11 -1.60 -15.34 -31.54
CA VAL A 11 -0.61 -14.30 -31.87
C VAL A 11 0.08 -14.70 -33.17
N HIS A 12 0.05 -13.84 -34.18
CA HIS A 12 0.67 -14.09 -35.48
C HIS A 12 1.27 -12.80 -36.06
N SER A 13 2.42 -12.90 -36.73
CA SER A 13 3.04 -11.79 -37.42
C SER A 13 2.44 -11.64 -38.82
N ILE A 14 1.84 -10.49 -39.12
CA ILE A 14 1.19 -10.19 -40.41
C ILE A 14 1.74 -8.89 -41.00
N LYS A 15 1.74 -8.78 -42.32
CA LYS A 15 2.20 -7.58 -43.05
C LYS A 15 1.14 -6.47 -42.99
N GLU A 16 1.49 -5.28 -43.45
CA GLU A 16 0.50 -4.22 -43.66
C GLU A 16 -0.48 -4.63 -44.75
N GLY A 17 -1.78 -4.43 -44.52
CA GLY A 17 -2.80 -4.86 -45.48
C GLY A 17 -4.21 -4.93 -44.90
N GLU A 18 -5.15 -5.28 -45.76
CA GLU A 18 -6.53 -5.57 -45.37
C GLU A 18 -6.71 -7.08 -45.26
N TYR A 19 -7.20 -7.53 -44.10
CA TYR A 19 -7.36 -8.94 -43.78
C TYR A 19 -8.81 -9.22 -43.42
N THR A 20 -9.27 -10.43 -43.73
CA THR A 20 -10.52 -10.96 -43.17
C THR A 20 -10.15 -12.07 -42.20
N VAL A 21 -10.31 -11.79 -40.89
CA VAL A 21 -10.17 -12.81 -39.86
C VAL A 21 -11.41 -13.69 -39.92
N ARG A 22 -11.21 -15.00 -40.05
CA ARG A 22 -12.27 -16.00 -40.07
C ARG A 22 -12.06 -16.93 -38.89
N VAL A 23 -13.05 -17.01 -38.02
CA VAL A 23 -13.09 -17.96 -36.91
C VAL A 23 -14.20 -18.96 -37.20
N THR A 24 -13.83 -20.23 -37.26
CA THR A 24 -14.78 -21.34 -37.42
C THR A 24 -14.77 -22.15 -36.14
N VAL A 25 -15.95 -22.29 -35.53
CA VAL A 25 -16.17 -23.14 -34.37
C VAL A 25 -16.83 -24.42 -34.85
N TRP A 26 -16.28 -25.57 -34.45
CA TRP A 26 -16.85 -26.87 -34.79
C TRP A 26 -17.24 -27.60 -33.52
N ASP A 27 -18.53 -27.92 -33.40
CA ASP A 27 -19.05 -28.78 -32.33
C ASP A 27 -18.85 -30.24 -32.76
N MET A 28 -17.91 -30.93 -32.09
CA MET A 28 -17.53 -32.31 -32.43
C MET A 28 -18.63 -33.33 -32.13
N HIS A 29 -19.57 -33.02 -31.24
CA HIS A 29 -20.67 -33.93 -30.88
C HIS A 29 -21.87 -33.76 -31.79
N SER A 30 -22.22 -32.52 -32.14
CA SER A 30 -23.40 -32.24 -32.99
C SER A 30 -23.07 -32.03 -34.47
N GLN A 31 -21.79 -32.09 -34.85
CA GLN A 31 -21.25 -31.77 -36.19
C GLN A 31 -21.58 -30.36 -36.72
N ARG A 32 -22.17 -29.49 -35.89
CA ARG A 32 -22.56 -28.12 -36.28
C ARG A 32 -21.34 -27.22 -36.38
N LYS A 33 -21.32 -26.36 -37.41
CA LYS A 33 -20.28 -25.36 -37.66
C LYS A 33 -20.86 -23.96 -37.50
N GLY A 34 -20.20 -23.12 -36.72
CA GLY A 34 -20.42 -21.67 -36.68
C GLY A 34 -19.23 -20.94 -37.30
N GLU A 35 -19.48 -19.89 -38.09
CA GLU A 35 -18.41 -19.09 -38.69
C GLU A 35 -18.65 -17.61 -38.43
N VAL A 36 -17.62 -16.90 -37.99
CA VAL A 36 -17.62 -15.44 -37.86
C VAL A 36 -16.47 -14.88 -38.69
N LYS A 37 -16.77 -13.85 -39.49
CA LYS A 37 -15.78 -13.11 -40.27
C LYS A 37 -15.73 -11.66 -39.82
N LYS A 38 -14.52 -11.14 -39.63
CA LYS A 38 -14.30 -9.73 -39.32
C LYS A 38 -13.21 -9.17 -40.23
N LYS A 39 -13.53 -8.11 -40.96
CA LYS A 39 -12.54 -7.34 -41.72
C LYS A 39 -11.72 -6.48 -40.75
N ILE A 40 -10.41 -6.55 -40.86
CA ILE A 40 -9.48 -5.70 -40.13
C ILE A 40 -8.53 -5.05 -41.12
N LYS A 41 -8.19 -3.79 -40.86
CA LYS A 41 -7.15 -3.08 -41.60
C LYS A 41 -5.93 -2.95 -40.70
N VAL A 42 -4.87 -3.63 -41.07
CA VAL A 42 -3.61 -3.61 -40.34
C VAL A 42 -2.76 -2.56 -40.99
N LYS A 43 -2.67 -1.40 -40.35
CA LYS A 43 -1.68 -0.37 -40.68
C LYS A 43 -0.52 -0.51 -39.71
N ILE A 44 0.67 -0.78 -40.22
CA ILE A 44 1.89 -0.68 -39.43
C ILE A 44 2.30 0.79 -39.49
N PRO A 45 2.32 1.53 -38.37
CA PRO A 45 2.73 2.93 -38.37
C PRO A 45 4.10 3.07 -39.03
N ARG A 46 4.22 3.95 -40.03
CA ARG A 46 5.38 4.00 -40.93
C ARG A 46 6.68 4.43 -40.23
N ASP A 47 6.59 5.22 -39.15
CA ASP A 47 7.75 5.90 -38.59
C ASP A 47 8.04 5.60 -37.11
N PHE A 48 7.01 5.41 -36.27
CA PHE A 48 7.17 5.19 -34.84
C PHE A 48 5.84 4.82 -34.15
N TYR A 49 5.84 3.82 -33.26
CA TYR A 49 4.72 3.60 -32.32
C TYR A 49 5.24 3.06 -30.99
N LEU A 50 4.95 3.80 -29.92
CA LEU A 50 5.19 3.39 -28.53
C LEU A 50 3.88 2.87 -27.94
N SER A 51 3.80 1.56 -27.69
CA SER A 51 2.60 0.92 -27.16
C SER A 51 2.40 1.18 -25.65
N SER A 52 1.37 0.55 -25.06
CA SER A 52 1.10 0.63 -23.63
C SER A 52 2.28 0.11 -22.81
N LEU A 53 2.76 0.90 -21.87
CA LEU A 53 3.70 0.48 -20.86
C LEU A 53 3.01 -0.54 -19.91
N ARG A 54 3.50 -1.77 -19.87
CA ARG A 54 2.91 -2.89 -19.11
C ARG A 54 3.83 -3.32 -17.98
N TRP A 55 3.23 -3.47 -16.80
CA TRP A 55 3.85 -4.10 -15.66
C TRP A 55 3.85 -5.61 -15.86
N ARG A 56 5.01 -6.28 -15.72
CA ARG A 56 5.10 -7.74 -15.79
C ARG A 56 5.62 -8.29 -14.46
N GLY A 57 4.69 -8.73 -13.61
CA GLY A 57 4.99 -9.28 -12.29
C GLY A 57 3.80 -9.19 -11.34
N LYS A 58 3.97 -9.63 -10.10
CA LYS A 58 2.98 -9.36 -9.04
C LYS A 58 2.87 -7.84 -8.85
N LYS A 59 1.69 -7.33 -8.50
CA LYS A 59 1.47 -5.92 -8.10
C LYS A 59 2.21 -5.54 -6.80
N LYS A 60 2.89 -6.49 -6.15
CA LYS A 60 3.61 -6.36 -4.87
C LYS A 60 5.07 -6.71 -5.13
N VAL A 61 5.99 -5.83 -4.76
CA VAL A 61 7.40 -5.86 -5.18
C VAL A 61 8.25 -5.71 -3.93
N GLY A 62 9.01 -6.75 -3.57
CA GLY A 62 9.83 -6.78 -2.37
C GLY A 62 11.21 -6.14 -2.55
N ILE A 63 11.95 -6.02 -1.43
CA ILE A 63 13.36 -5.66 -1.42
C ILE A 63 14.12 -6.68 -2.30
N ARG A 64 14.80 -6.20 -3.36
CA ARG A 64 15.51 -6.96 -4.43
C ARG A 64 14.69 -7.42 -5.63
N ASP A 65 13.40 -7.10 -5.72
CA ASP A 65 12.67 -7.36 -6.95
C ASP A 65 13.05 -6.35 -8.05
N THR A 66 13.09 -6.80 -9.30
CA THR A 66 13.37 -5.93 -10.43
C THR A 66 12.08 -5.36 -11.01
N VAL A 67 11.97 -4.03 -11.14
CA VAL A 67 10.94 -3.44 -12.01
C VAL A 67 11.24 -3.82 -13.45
N ARG A 68 10.30 -4.53 -14.06
CA ARG A 68 10.29 -4.83 -15.50
C ARG A 68 9.16 -4.08 -16.14
N VAL A 69 9.55 -3.08 -16.92
CA VAL A 69 8.63 -2.25 -17.67
C VAL A 69 8.77 -2.62 -19.14
N GLU A 70 7.73 -3.22 -19.70
CA GLU A 70 7.68 -3.59 -21.12
C GLU A 70 6.94 -2.50 -21.91
N PHE A 71 7.51 -2.11 -23.05
CA PHE A 71 6.81 -1.34 -24.06
C PHE A 71 7.19 -1.85 -25.46
N ASP A 72 6.23 -1.83 -26.39
CA ASP A 72 6.52 -2.14 -27.79
C ASP A 72 6.94 -0.87 -28.49
N LEU A 73 8.04 -0.95 -29.23
CA LEU A 73 8.51 0.12 -30.12
C LEU A 73 8.59 -0.39 -31.55
N LEU A 74 7.85 0.22 -32.45
CA LEU A 74 7.99 -0.01 -33.89
C LEU A 74 8.85 1.11 -34.50
N SER A 75 10.14 0.86 -34.74
CA SER A 75 11.01 1.73 -35.56
C SER A 75 11.84 0.89 -36.54
N ARG A 76 12.23 1.48 -37.69
CA ARG A 76 13.14 0.88 -38.69
C ARG A 76 14.60 1.29 -38.52
N LYS A 77 14.90 2.17 -37.55
CA LYS A 77 16.24 2.69 -37.25
C LYS A 77 16.59 2.43 -35.79
N ARG A 78 17.86 2.58 -35.42
CA ARG A 78 18.26 2.67 -34.02
C ARG A 78 17.67 3.94 -33.43
N GLU A 79 17.01 3.83 -32.29
CA GLU A 79 16.40 4.97 -31.59
C GLU A 79 16.96 5.05 -30.17
N ARG A 80 17.30 6.26 -29.74
CA ARG A 80 17.68 6.54 -28.34
C ARG A 80 16.41 6.78 -27.54
N ILE A 81 16.35 6.15 -26.37
CA ILE A 81 15.29 6.36 -25.39
C ILE A 81 15.87 6.97 -24.13
N GLU A 82 15.07 7.80 -23.50
CA GLU A 82 15.33 8.37 -22.18
C GLU A 82 14.23 7.89 -21.24
N TRP A 83 14.58 7.53 -20.02
CA TRP A 83 13.60 7.18 -18.99
C TRP A 83 13.91 7.89 -17.69
N LYS A 84 12.84 8.18 -16.94
CA LYS A 84 12.90 8.88 -15.65
C LYS A 84 11.85 8.31 -14.70
N ILE A 85 12.23 8.14 -13.45
CA ILE A 85 11.33 7.85 -12.33
C ILE A 85 11.25 9.10 -11.46
N THR A 86 10.04 9.56 -11.20
CA THR A 86 9.75 10.64 -10.25
C THR A 86 8.88 10.11 -9.10
N SER A 87 9.06 10.62 -7.89
CA SER A 87 8.13 10.38 -6.77
C SER A 87 6.82 11.15 -6.97
N GLU A 88 5.84 10.91 -6.08
CA GLU A 88 4.52 11.57 -6.08
C GLU A 88 4.60 13.10 -6.03
N ASP A 89 5.59 13.65 -5.32
CA ASP A 89 5.87 15.09 -5.24
C ASP A 89 6.62 15.66 -6.48
N GLY A 90 6.88 14.81 -7.48
CA GLY A 90 7.57 15.18 -8.72
C GLY A 90 9.10 15.21 -8.64
N LYS A 91 9.71 14.87 -7.49
CA LYS A 91 11.17 14.82 -7.35
C LYS A 91 11.75 13.72 -8.24
N LEU A 92 12.81 14.03 -8.99
CA LEU A 92 13.53 13.05 -9.80
C LEU A 92 14.28 12.07 -8.90
N ILE A 93 14.00 10.79 -9.05
CA ILE A 93 14.55 9.71 -8.24
C ILE A 93 15.64 8.96 -8.99
N LYS A 94 15.39 8.63 -10.26
CA LYS A 94 16.33 7.89 -11.11
C LYS A 94 16.07 8.22 -12.56
N ASN A 95 17.11 8.24 -13.38
CA ASN A 95 16.98 8.37 -14.82
C ASN A 95 18.02 7.49 -15.51
N GLY A 96 17.85 7.33 -16.81
CA GLY A 96 18.84 6.71 -17.64
C GLY A 96 18.44 6.78 -19.10
N GLU A 97 19.29 6.19 -19.91
CA GLU A 97 19.14 6.18 -21.35
C GLU A 97 19.39 4.76 -21.85
N GLY A 98 18.85 4.49 -23.03
CA GLY A 98 19.07 3.21 -23.70
C GLY A 98 19.04 3.40 -25.20
N GLU A 99 19.63 2.45 -25.91
CA GLU A 99 19.50 2.32 -27.35
C GLU A 99 18.61 1.13 -27.67
N ILE A 100 17.65 1.34 -28.56
CA ILE A 100 16.78 0.29 -29.07
C ILE A 100 17.21 -0.04 -30.49
N VAL A 101 17.60 -1.30 -30.71
CA VAL A 101 17.97 -1.82 -32.03
C VAL A 101 16.73 -2.48 -32.64
N ALA A 102 16.28 -2.02 -33.80
CA ALA A 102 15.16 -2.62 -34.53
C ALA A 102 15.50 -3.99 -35.17
N PRO A 103 14.51 -4.87 -35.43
CA PRO A 103 13.13 -4.88 -34.94
C PRO A 103 13.02 -5.74 -33.67
N VAL A 104 12.58 -5.18 -32.55
CA VAL A 104 12.36 -5.96 -31.32
C VAL A 104 10.89 -5.86 -30.92
N SER A 105 10.24 -7.02 -30.78
CA SER A 105 8.87 -7.20 -30.31
C SER A 105 8.74 -7.02 -28.79
N GLY A 106 9.28 -5.93 -28.25
CA GLY A 106 9.23 -5.59 -26.83
C GLY A 106 10.60 -5.27 -26.23
N TYR A 107 10.79 -4.04 -25.75
CA TYR A 107 11.95 -3.67 -24.96
C TYR A 107 11.58 -3.79 -23.48
N THR A 108 12.35 -4.55 -22.71
CA THR A 108 12.17 -4.65 -21.25
C THR A 108 13.18 -3.72 -20.59
N LEU A 109 12.70 -2.63 -20.02
CA LEU A 109 13.51 -1.80 -19.14
C LEU A 109 13.57 -2.48 -17.77
N VAL A 110 14.78 -2.91 -17.41
CA VAL A 110 15.10 -3.58 -16.15
C VAL A 110 15.69 -2.53 -15.24
N ILE A 111 14.92 -2.07 -14.25
CA ILE A 111 15.38 -1.09 -13.27
C ILE A 111 15.59 -1.82 -11.95
N PRO A 112 16.84 -1.97 -11.48
CA PRO A 112 17.11 -2.45 -10.13
C PRO A 112 16.46 -1.46 -9.16
N LEU A 113 15.47 -1.95 -8.42
CA LEU A 113 14.67 -1.19 -7.46
C LEU A 113 15.27 -1.15 -6.07
N ASP A 114 16.44 -1.75 -5.88
CA ASP A 114 17.10 -2.06 -4.60
C ASP A 114 17.35 -0.83 -3.68
N SER A 115 16.86 0.34 -4.08
CA SER A 115 17.08 1.67 -3.52
C SER A 115 15.84 2.58 -3.51
N LEU A 116 14.65 2.12 -3.94
CA LEU A 116 13.45 2.98 -3.91
C LEU A 116 12.61 2.71 -2.66
N PRO A 117 12.38 3.71 -1.79
CA PRO A 117 11.46 3.61 -0.66
C PRO A 117 10.04 3.18 -1.04
N GLU A 118 9.24 2.82 -0.04
CA GLU A 118 7.79 2.67 -0.24
C GLU A 118 7.16 3.99 -0.67
N GLY A 119 6.16 3.92 -1.55
CA GLY A 119 5.42 5.08 -2.01
C GLY A 119 5.02 5.01 -3.48
N LYS A 120 4.37 6.07 -3.96
CA LYS A 120 3.92 6.19 -5.34
C LYS A 120 4.98 6.86 -6.20
N TYR A 121 5.14 6.33 -7.41
CA TYR A 121 6.11 6.77 -8.37
C TYR A 121 5.50 6.85 -9.77
N THR A 122 6.06 7.71 -10.60
CA THR A 122 5.76 7.77 -12.03
C THR A 122 7.01 7.39 -12.81
N ILE A 123 6.93 6.38 -13.67
CA ILE A 123 7.93 6.13 -14.69
C ILE A 123 7.50 6.82 -16.00
N SER A 124 8.43 7.53 -16.61
CA SER A 124 8.28 8.16 -17.91
C SER A 124 9.33 7.63 -18.87
N VAL A 125 8.90 7.27 -20.08
CA VAL A 125 9.77 6.88 -21.19
C VAL A 125 9.53 7.86 -22.32
N LYS A 126 10.60 8.52 -22.76
CA LYS A 126 10.61 9.49 -23.84
C LYS A 126 11.46 8.98 -24.99
N CYS A 127 10.96 9.14 -26.21
CA CYS A 127 11.69 8.87 -27.44
C CYS A 127 11.22 9.88 -28.49
N LYS A 128 12.16 10.67 -29.05
CA LYS A 128 11.84 11.82 -29.90
C LYS A 128 10.81 12.74 -29.19
N ASP A 129 9.70 13.04 -29.87
CA ASP A 129 8.64 13.93 -29.38
C ASP A 129 7.55 13.18 -28.59
N GLN A 130 7.66 11.86 -28.43
CA GLN A 130 6.66 11.07 -27.72
C GLN A 130 7.15 10.71 -26.31
N GLU A 131 6.33 11.03 -25.31
CA GLU A 131 6.51 10.58 -23.93
C GLU A 131 5.31 9.70 -23.52
N ARG A 132 5.59 8.64 -22.76
CA ARG A 132 4.58 7.82 -22.09
C ARG A 132 4.92 7.73 -20.62
N LYS A 133 3.89 7.88 -19.78
CA LYS A 133 4.00 7.80 -18.32
C LYS A 133 3.13 6.68 -17.77
N ARG A 134 3.58 6.05 -16.69
CA ARG A 134 2.75 5.20 -15.84
C ARG A 134 3.10 5.40 -14.38
N GLU A 135 2.06 5.36 -13.58
CA GLU A 135 2.16 5.29 -12.14
C GLU A 135 2.37 3.84 -11.71
N PHE A 136 3.16 3.67 -10.65
CA PHE A 136 3.33 2.42 -9.93
C PHE A 136 3.58 2.73 -8.45
N GLU A 137 3.35 1.75 -7.60
CA GLU A 137 3.51 1.87 -6.16
C GLU A 137 4.45 0.78 -5.65
N ILE A 138 5.33 1.17 -4.73
CA ILE A 138 6.21 0.26 -4.02
C ILE A 138 5.63 0.07 -2.62
N GLU A 139 5.24 -1.17 -2.32
CA GLU A 139 4.84 -1.59 -0.98
C GLU A 139 5.74 -2.73 -0.52
N TYR A 140 6.32 -2.59 0.66
CA TYR A 140 7.10 -3.65 1.29
C TYR A 140 6.21 -4.52 2.19
N PRO A 141 6.61 -5.79 2.43
CA PRO A 141 6.02 -6.60 3.49
C PRO A 141 6.02 -5.84 4.82
N PHE A 142 5.02 -6.08 5.66
CA PHE A 142 4.81 -5.31 6.90
C PHE A 142 6.10 -5.15 7.71
N PHE A 143 6.79 -6.23 8.08
CA PHE A 143 8.02 -6.18 8.89
C PHE A 143 9.23 -5.52 8.21
N SER A 144 9.16 -5.27 6.91
CA SER A 144 10.16 -4.52 6.15
C SER A 144 9.74 -3.07 5.86
N SER A 145 8.49 -2.71 6.13
CA SER A 145 7.87 -1.43 5.80
C SER A 145 8.06 -0.38 6.90
N LYS A 146 7.86 0.89 6.54
CA LYS A 146 7.77 1.99 7.53
C LYS A 146 6.58 1.81 8.47
N ARG A 147 5.49 1.19 7.98
CA ARG A 147 4.27 0.90 8.75
C ARG A 147 4.57 0.06 9.99
N PHE A 148 5.49 -0.91 9.89
CA PHE A 148 5.91 -1.68 11.05
C PHE A 148 6.63 -0.83 12.09
N LEU A 149 7.50 0.09 11.66
CA LEU A 149 8.21 0.96 12.61
C LEU A 149 7.24 1.85 13.39
N GLU A 150 6.24 2.40 12.69
CA GLU A 150 5.18 3.21 13.30
C GLU A 150 4.32 2.38 14.26
N ARG A 151 3.90 1.18 13.83
CA ARG A 151 3.09 0.26 14.64
C ARG A 151 3.85 -0.30 15.85
N ALA A 152 5.17 -0.49 15.73
CA ALA A 152 6.03 -0.87 16.85
C ALA A 152 6.15 0.24 17.90
N ASP A 153 6.21 1.51 17.49
CA ASP A 153 6.23 2.66 18.41
C ASP A 153 4.95 2.75 19.25
N GLU A 154 3.82 2.36 18.67
CA GLU A 154 2.52 2.35 19.34
C GLU A 154 2.47 1.33 20.49
N MET A 155 3.29 0.28 20.47
CA MET A 155 3.37 -0.75 21.53
C MET A 155 3.96 -0.24 22.84
N ILE A 156 4.37 1.04 22.94
CA ILE A 156 5.07 1.61 24.09
C ILE A 156 4.34 1.45 25.42
N TYR A 157 3.01 1.26 25.39
CA TYR A 157 2.18 1.10 26.58
C TYR A 157 2.11 -0.33 27.11
N ILE A 158 2.58 -1.32 26.36
CA ILE A 158 2.50 -2.74 26.69
C ILE A 158 3.86 -3.45 26.60
N ALA A 159 4.79 -2.94 25.79
CA ALA A 159 6.10 -3.52 25.60
C ALA A 159 7.06 -3.22 26.77
N PRO A 160 7.97 -4.16 27.11
CA PRO A 160 9.05 -3.92 28.07
C PRO A 160 9.99 -2.80 27.61
N ARG A 161 10.70 -2.20 28.58
CA ARG A 161 11.70 -1.17 28.31
C ARG A 161 12.78 -1.71 27.36
N GLY A 162 13.03 -0.99 26.28
CA GLY A 162 14.08 -1.32 25.30
C GLY A 162 13.64 -2.29 24.19
N PHE A 163 12.56 -3.06 24.39
CA PHE A 163 12.08 -4.06 23.43
C PHE A 163 11.76 -3.46 22.05
N ILE A 164 11.06 -2.33 22.01
CA ILE A 164 10.69 -1.66 20.75
C ILE A 164 11.94 -1.23 19.96
N GLU A 165 12.93 -0.66 20.63
CA GLU A 165 14.17 -0.20 19.99
C GLU A 165 15.01 -1.37 19.48
N GLU A 166 15.09 -2.46 20.24
CA GLU A 166 15.73 -3.69 19.82
C GLU A 166 15.04 -4.27 18.58
N MET A 167 13.72 -4.41 18.63
CA MET A 167 12.90 -4.94 17.55
C MET A 167 13.03 -4.08 16.28
N LYS A 168 13.01 -2.74 16.39
CA LYS A 168 13.18 -1.84 15.24
C LYS A 168 14.56 -1.95 14.59
N ARG A 169 15.61 -2.32 15.33
CA ARG A 169 16.98 -2.51 14.80
C ARG A 169 17.22 -3.89 14.18
N ALA A 170 16.37 -4.86 14.48
CA ALA A 170 16.48 -6.23 13.99
C ALA A 170 16.17 -6.36 12.49
N SER A 171 16.54 -7.51 11.89
CA SER A 171 16.19 -7.83 10.51
C SER A 171 14.67 -8.05 10.36
N PRO A 172 14.09 -7.98 9.15
CA PRO A 172 12.67 -8.27 8.93
C PRO A 172 12.20 -9.61 9.48
N GLU A 173 13.00 -10.66 9.32
CA GLU A 173 12.70 -12.01 9.80
C GLU A 173 12.69 -12.05 11.34
N GLU A 174 13.66 -11.37 11.95
CA GLU A 174 13.78 -11.29 13.40
C GLU A 174 12.67 -10.42 14.02
N ARG A 175 12.29 -9.32 13.37
CA ARG A 175 11.13 -8.49 13.74
C ARG A 175 9.85 -9.31 13.81
N GLU A 176 9.61 -10.14 12.78
CA GLU A 176 8.43 -11.02 12.73
C GLU A 176 8.44 -12.02 13.88
N ARG A 177 9.60 -12.62 14.18
CA ARG A 177 9.77 -13.55 15.29
C ARG A 177 9.50 -12.89 16.64
N MET A 178 10.17 -11.77 16.93
CA MET A 178 9.99 -11.02 18.18
C MET A 178 8.53 -10.57 18.37
N TRP A 179 7.88 -10.09 17.31
CA TRP A 179 6.48 -9.68 17.34
C TRP A 179 5.55 -10.84 17.71
N LYS A 180 5.70 -11.98 17.02
CA LYS A 180 4.87 -13.16 17.27
C LYS A 180 5.10 -13.74 18.67
N GLU A 181 6.35 -13.82 19.12
CA GLU A 181 6.69 -14.29 20.46
C GLU A 181 6.07 -13.37 21.53
N PHE A 182 6.21 -12.05 21.37
CA PHE A 182 5.66 -11.07 22.28
C PHE A 182 4.13 -11.19 22.45
N TRP A 183 3.39 -11.29 21.34
CA TRP A 183 1.94 -11.39 21.40
C TRP A 183 1.49 -12.78 21.86
N LYS A 184 2.18 -13.85 21.46
CA LYS A 184 1.88 -15.21 21.91
C LYS A 184 1.94 -15.36 23.44
N GLU A 185 2.89 -14.70 24.11
CA GLU A 185 2.94 -14.69 25.58
C GLU A 185 1.75 -13.99 26.24
N LYS A 186 1.03 -13.15 25.50
CA LYS A 186 -0.14 -12.38 25.96
C LYS A 186 -1.46 -12.93 25.45
N ASP A 187 -1.41 -14.04 24.73
CA ASP A 187 -2.58 -14.66 24.13
C ASP A 187 -3.50 -15.26 25.21
N PRO A 188 -4.72 -14.73 25.42
CA PRO A 188 -5.66 -15.30 26.37
C PRO A 188 -6.25 -16.62 25.86
N SER A 189 -6.19 -16.88 24.54
CA SER A 189 -6.83 -18.01 23.87
C SER A 189 -5.90 -18.62 22.81
N PRO A 190 -4.78 -19.26 23.19
CA PRO A 190 -3.76 -19.76 22.27
C PRO A 190 -4.22 -20.87 21.31
N GLY A 191 -5.49 -21.30 21.39
CA GLY A 191 -6.12 -22.24 20.47
C GLY A 191 -6.83 -21.59 19.28
N THR A 192 -6.93 -20.25 19.21
CA THR A 192 -7.49 -19.53 18.07
C THR A 192 -6.40 -19.12 17.09
N GLU A 193 -6.78 -18.83 15.84
CA GLU A 193 -5.84 -18.41 14.80
C GLU A 193 -5.35 -16.95 15.02
N LYS A 194 -6.10 -16.17 15.79
CA LYS A 194 -5.90 -14.74 16.01
C LYS A 194 -5.67 -14.49 17.48
N ASN A 195 -4.64 -13.70 17.78
CA ASN A 195 -4.37 -13.29 19.15
C ASN A 195 -5.32 -12.15 19.56
N GLU A 196 -6.29 -12.44 20.44
CA GLU A 196 -7.31 -11.45 20.81
C GLU A 196 -6.73 -10.27 21.60
N ALA A 197 -5.62 -10.46 22.32
CA ALA A 197 -4.94 -9.37 23.02
C ALA A 197 -4.25 -8.40 22.04
N GLU A 198 -3.64 -8.91 20.97
CA GLU A 198 -3.09 -8.10 19.89
C GLU A 198 -4.18 -7.29 19.19
N GLU A 199 -5.27 -7.96 18.79
CA GLU A 199 -6.39 -7.33 18.10
C GLU A 199 -7.03 -6.23 18.95
N GLU A 200 -7.32 -6.52 20.22
CA GLU A 200 -7.90 -5.54 21.14
C GLU A 200 -6.96 -4.36 21.40
N TYR A 201 -5.65 -4.61 21.54
CA TYR A 201 -4.68 -3.55 21.76
C TYR A 201 -4.63 -2.59 20.57
N PHE A 202 -4.48 -3.09 19.35
CA PHE A 202 -4.41 -2.24 18.18
C PHE A 202 -5.78 -1.61 17.83
N ARG A 203 -6.90 -2.27 18.16
CA ARG A 203 -8.22 -1.64 18.10
C ARG A 203 -8.29 -0.38 18.96
N ARG A 204 -7.72 -0.40 20.17
CA ARG A 204 -7.68 0.79 21.04
C ARG A 204 -6.73 1.86 20.55
N VAL A 205 -5.58 1.46 19.99
CA VAL A 205 -4.63 2.39 19.37
C VAL A 205 -5.28 3.11 18.19
N ASP A 206 -5.94 2.37 17.30
CA ASP A 206 -6.61 2.92 16.13
C ASP A 206 -7.78 3.84 16.53
N TYR A 207 -8.59 3.43 17.53
CA TYR A 207 -9.64 4.28 18.10
C TYR A 207 -9.05 5.58 18.67
N ALA A 208 -7.95 5.49 19.43
CA ALA A 208 -7.30 6.66 19.99
C ALA A 208 -6.80 7.61 18.90
N ASN A 209 -6.18 7.08 17.85
CA ASN A 209 -5.72 7.86 16.70
C ASN A 209 -6.86 8.58 15.97
N GLU A 210 -8.01 7.94 15.84
CA GLU A 210 -9.19 8.50 15.19
C GLU A 210 -9.89 9.58 16.04
N HIS A 211 -10.02 9.37 17.35
CA HIS A 211 -10.87 10.21 18.21
C HIS A 211 -10.10 11.28 18.99
N PHE A 212 -8.82 11.04 19.29
CA PHE A 212 -7.99 11.92 20.11
C PHE A 212 -6.81 12.52 19.33
N GLY A 213 -6.68 12.18 18.05
CA GLY A 213 -5.62 12.70 17.19
C GLY A 213 -5.85 14.14 16.74
N SER A 214 -4.75 14.80 16.36
CA SER A 214 -4.75 16.10 15.69
C SER A 214 -3.74 16.09 14.53
N PRO A 215 -3.77 17.09 13.63
CA PRO A 215 -2.77 17.18 12.55
C PRO A 215 -1.31 17.20 13.02
N PHE A 216 -1.05 17.57 14.27
CA PHE A 216 0.30 17.73 14.82
C PHE A 216 0.69 16.64 15.83
N MET A 217 -0.26 15.88 16.36
CA MET A 217 -0.01 14.83 17.34
C MET A 217 -0.97 13.65 17.11
N PRO A 218 -0.46 12.43 16.87
CA PRO A 218 -1.30 11.25 16.74
C PRO A 218 -1.99 10.92 18.07
N GLY A 219 -3.20 10.42 18.00
CA GLY A 219 -4.06 10.24 19.17
C GLY A 219 -3.48 9.29 20.21
N TRP A 220 -2.76 8.24 19.80
CA TRP A 220 -2.09 7.33 20.74
C TRP A 220 -1.10 8.04 21.66
N LYS A 221 -0.49 9.16 21.23
CA LYS A 221 0.46 9.95 22.05
C LYS A 221 -0.19 10.94 23.00
N THR A 222 -1.49 11.19 22.85
CA THR A 222 -2.22 12.11 23.74
C THR A 222 -2.47 11.46 25.10
N ASP A 223 -2.75 12.28 26.11
CA ASP A 223 -3.09 11.75 27.45
C ASP A 223 -4.37 10.92 27.42
N MET A 224 -5.41 11.36 26.69
CA MET A 224 -6.65 10.59 26.52
C MET A 224 -6.39 9.27 25.80
N GLY A 225 -5.63 9.28 24.71
CA GLY A 225 -5.27 8.07 23.98
C GLY A 225 -4.46 7.09 24.82
N ARG A 226 -3.47 7.59 25.57
CA ARG A 226 -2.68 6.78 26.51
C ARG A 226 -3.56 6.11 27.57
N VAL A 227 -4.51 6.85 28.15
CA VAL A 227 -5.44 6.30 29.15
C VAL A 227 -6.37 5.26 28.51
N TYR A 228 -6.95 5.57 27.35
CA TYR A 228 -7.84 4.68 26.61
C TYR A 228 -7.16 3.36 26.21
N ILE A 229 -5.93 3.42 25.69
CA ILE A 229 -5.17 2.22 25.32
C ILE A 229 -4.93 1.32 26.53
N LYS A 230 -4.54 1.92 27.67
CA LYS A 230 -4.19 1.18 28.89
C LYS A 230 -5.41 0.63 29.63
N LEU A 231 -6.45 1.43 29.78
CA LEU A 231 -7.60 1.10 30.63
C LEU A 231 -8.78 0.54 29.83
N GLY A 232 -8.82 0.81 28.52
CA GLY A 232 -9.96 0.52 27.65
C GLY A 232 -10.97 1.67 27.63
N GLU A 233 -12.15 1.36 27.11
CA GLU A 233 -13.30 2.25 27.14
C GLU A 233 -13.71 2.55 28.61
N PRO A 234 -13.93 3.82 28.96
CA PRO A 234 -14.45 4.18 30.28
C PRO A 234 -15.90 3.71 30.44
N ASP A 235 -16.29 3.42 31.68
CA ASP A 235 -17.67 3.05 32.03
C ASP A 235 -18.62 4.25 31.83
N GLU A 236 -18.14 5.46 32.12
CA GLU A 236 -18.89 6.71 31.93
C GLU A 236 -17.95 7.87 31.54
N ILE A 237 -18.45 8.76 30.67
CA ILE A 237 -17.77 10.00 30.28
C ILE A 237 -18.70 11.19 30.58
N GLU A 238 -18.32 12.03 31.54
CA GLU A 238 -18.93 13.34 31.77
C GLU A 238 -18.20 14.41 30.96
N ARG A 239 -18.93 15.13 30.10
CA ARG A 239 -18.37 16.17 29.22
C ARG A 239 -18.84 17.55 29.65
N HIS A 240 -17.89 18.45 29.83
CA HIS A 240 -18.12 19.85 30.18
C HIS A 240 -17.52 20.74 29.10
N PRO A 241 -18.13 20.83 27.90
CA PRO A 241 -17.59 21.57 26.77
C PRO A 241 -17.67 23.09 26.96
N PHE A 242 -18.56 23.55 27.83
CA PHE A 242 -18.73 24.96 28.15
C PHE A 242 -19.18 25.12 29.61
N GLU A 243 -18.32 25.71 30.43
CA GLU A 243 -18.66 26.19 31.76
C GLU A 243 -18.15 27.62 31.93
N LEU A 244 -18.95 28.46 32.59
CA LEU A 244 -18.54 29.83 32.88
C LEU A 244 -17.26 29.80 33.72
N ASP A 245 -16.25 30.57 33.30
CA ASP A 245 -14.95 30.71 33.97
C ASP A 245 -14.12 29.42 34.14
N LYS A 246 -14.42 28.36 33.36
CA LYS A 246 -13.58 27.15 33.31
C LYS A 246 -13.24 26.74 31.87
N PRO A 247 -12.03 26.20 31.64
CA PRO A 247 -11.71 25.57 30.36
C PRO A 247 -12.56 24.30 30.15
N PRO A 248 -12.81 23.87 28.90
CA PRO A 248 -13.46 22.60 28.63
C PRO A 248 -12.75 21.41 29.29
N TYR A 249 -13.52 20.47 29.83
CA TYR A 249 -12.95 19.28 30.45
C TYR A 249 -13.84 18.04 30.28
N GLU A 250 -13.22 16.87 30.36
CA GLU A 250 -13.91 15.57 30.42
C GLU A 250 -13.48 14.80 31.67
N ILE A 251 -14.43 14.10 32.29
CA ILE A 251 -14.18 13.16 33.38
C ILE A 251 -14.52 11.77 32.89
N TRP A 252 -13.54 10.88 32.97
CA TRP A 252 -13.68 9.47 32.60
C TRP A 252 -13.68 8.61 33.86
N TYR A 253 -14.74 7.82 34.02
CA TYR A 253 -14.90 6.91 35.15
C TYR A 253 -14.64 5.46 34.72
N TYR A 254 -13.81 4.78 35.51
CA TYR A 254 -13.56 3.34 35.40
C TYR A 254 -13.94 2.69 36.74
N TYR A 255 -15.24 2.50 36.96
CA TYR A 255 -15.82 2.01 38.22
C TYR A 255 -15.25 0.66 38.62
N SER A 256 -15.15 -0.27 37.67
CA SER A 256 -14.57 -1.61 37.92
C SER A 256 -13.11 -1.56 38.39
N LYS A 257 -12.40 -0.47 38.09
CA LYS A 257 -10.99 -0.26 38.45
C LYS A 257 -10.80 0.73 39.60
N GLY A 258 -11.85 1.42 40.02
CA GLY A 258 -11.78 2.51 41.00
C GLY A 258 -10.94 3.71 40.52
N ILE A 259 -10.84 3.93 39.20
CA ILE A 259 -10.02 5.00 38.61
C ILE A 259 -10.93 6.12 38.09
N THR A 260 -10.54 7.37 38.36
CA THR A 260 -11.13 8.56 37.74
C THR A 260 -10.04 9.40 37.10
N CYS A 261 -10.22 9.72 35.82
CA CYS A 261 -9.30 10.55 35.04
C CYS A 261 -9.99 11.85 34.65
N ILE A 262 -9.37 13.00 34.96
CA ILE A 262 -9.87 14.32 34.56
C ILE A 262 -8.95 14.91 33.50
N PHE A 263 -9.51 15.18 32.32
CA PHE A 263 -8.80 15.77 31.20
C PHE A 263 -9.28 17.19 30.95
N VAL A 264 -8.36 18.13 30.73
CA VAL A 264 -8.69 19.55 30.57
C VAL A 264 -8.05 20.10 29.30
N ASP A 265 -8.83 20.77 28.45
CA ASP A 265 -8.32 21.55 27.33
C ASP A 265 -7.99 22.98 27.76
N LYS A 266 -6.75 23.17 28.22
CA LYS A 266 -6.29 24.45 28.77
C LYS A 266 -6.23 25.59 27.77
N HIS A 267 -6.14 25.28 26.48
CA HIS A 267 -5.90 26.27 25.42
C HIS A 267 -7.09 26.41 24.46
N ASN A 268 -8.15 25.61 24.66
CA ASN A 268 -9.33 25.59 23.81
C ASN A 268 -9.00 25.26 22.34
N ILE A 269 -8.08 24.31 22.16
CA ILE A 269 -7.59 23.86 20.84
C ILE A 269 -7.94 22.39 20.56
N GLY A 270 -8.74 21.77 21.43
CA GLY A 270 -9.05 20.34 21.41
C GLY A 270 -7.97 19.45 22.03
N HIS A 271 -6.93 20.02 22.65
CA HIS A 271 -5.83 19.25 23.25
C HIS A 271 -6.03 19.09 24.76
N TYR A 272 -6.69 18.01 25.13
CA TYR A 272 -6.98 17.63 26.49
C TYR A 272 -5.76 16.99 27.19
N VAL A 273 -5.34 17.57 28.31
CA VAL A 273 -4.26 17.05 29.15
C VAL A 273 -4.80 16.43 30.43
N LEU A 274 -4.20 15.33 30.89
CA LEU A 274 -4.57 14.69 32.16
C LEU A 274 -4.09 15.56 33.32
N VAL A 275 -5.02 16.08 34.12
CA VAL A 275 -4.71 17.00 35.24
C VAL A 275 -4.70 16.28 36.59
N SER A 276 -5.49 15.22 36.74
CA SER A 276 -5.45 14.39 37.94
C SER A 276 -5.96 12.99 37.64
N PRO A 277 -5.17 11.96 37.96
CA PRO A 277 -5.70 10.65 38.20
C PRO A 277 -5.91 10.45 39.70
N ARG A 278 -7.12 10.12 40.12
CA ARG A 278 -7.33 9.50 41.44
C ARG A 278 -7.23 7.99 41.26
N GLY A 279 -6.24 7.36 41.90
CA GLY A 279 -6.09 5.90 41.97
C GLY A 279 -5.25 5.21 40.89
N LEU A 280 -4.38 5.92 40.15
CA LEU A 280 -3.39 5.32 39.22
C LEU A 280 -2.06 4.97 39.91
#